data_AF-A0A523WHY0-F1
#
_entry.id   AF-A0A523WHY0-F1
#
_cell.length_a   1.000
_cell.length_b   1.000
_cell.length_c   1.000
_cell.angle_alpha   90.00
_cell.angle_beta   90.00
_cell.angle_gamma   90.00
#
_symmetry.space_group_name_H-M   'P 1'
#
loop_
_entity.id
_entity.type
_entity.pdbx_description
1 polymer ?
#
loop_
_entity_poly.entity_id
_entity_poly.type
_entity_poly.pdbx_seq_one_letter_code
_entity_poly.pdbx_strand_id
1 'polypeptide(L)'
;MKNKTMVFSIVFPLFILIMLVSCEKQKSEWQGTIEEINGVIIVRNPKEGLWDSKEKANVTIIQERQIGELDGPEEFLFVYISDVAVNSKGDIYVADRRLNEVRKFNKDGEYLLSLGRKGQGPGEFQSVKIVSVNSHNELIAFDNMLGRVSIFSENGELIKTTKKLMGGSWMEPSKIFVTDGNYVFFSRLSNSLKLFHEFGQDWNITESYIDYEFIDNKEFEEHSLGFHPGNCFFQNNGDILYTKYYYDNQIFIYKNKELIKIISRESDIKKPYKIQVFRDVNKAMNMPRDQDYDFRLFGQGIAFIGKSFQNSLGIFQLSDGLIVNFLAIRKSKGIWEFGVELFDSSGKLLSYSKLGENLYYDIRCMDSNDLFYAIERKEYNKVILFRLGY
;
A
#
# COMPACT_ATOMS: atom_id res chain seq x y z
N MET A 1 21.08 69.96 -62.28
CA MET A 1 20.77 69.62 -60.87
C MET A 1 19.30 69.21 -60.77
N LYS A 2 19.09 67.92 -60.44
CA LYS A 2 17.92 67.25 -59.82
C LYS A 2 16.47 67.54 -60.28
N ASN A 3 15.90 66.48 -60.88
CA ASN A 3 14.49 66.07 -60.85
C ASN A 3 13.87 66.09 -59.43
N LYS A 4 12.54 66.28 -59.36
CA LYS A 4 11.55 65.58 -58.50
C LYS A 4 10.15 66.10 -58.89
N THR A 5 9.37 65.41 -59.71
CA THR A 5 8.57 64.18 -59.47
C THR A 5 7.48 64.36 -58.42
N MET A 6 6.26 64.30 -58.94
CA MET A 6 4.92 64.31 -58.34
C MET A 6 4.75 63.21 -57.27
N VAL A 7 4.06 63.49 -56.16
CA VAL A 7 3.55 62.45 -55.23
C VAL A 7 2.06 62.72 -55.00
N PHE A 8 1.24 61.79 -55.49
CA PHE A 8 -0.19 61.67 -55.20
C PHE A 8 -0.40 61.16 -53.78
N SER A 9 -1.37 61.74 -53.08
CA SER A 9 -1.88 61.23 -51.80
C SER A 9 -2.74 60.00 -52.04
N ILE A 10 -2.37 58.86 -51.46
CA ILE A 10 -3.25 57.69 -51.32
C ILE A 10 -3.39 57.42 -49.83
N VAL A 11 -4.60 57.65 -49.33
CA VAL A 11 -5.06 57.31 -47.98
C VAL A 11 -5.27 55.80 -47.92
N PHE A 12 -4.53 55.11 -47.05
CA PHE A 12 -4.78 53.70 -46.71
C PHE A 12 -5.72 53.67 -45.49
N PRO A 13 -6.86 52.95 -45.51
CA PRO A 13 -7.61 52.71 -44.29
C PRO A 13 -6.91 51.62 -43.47
N LEU A 14 -6.61 51.96 -42.22
CA LEU A 14 -6.05 51.07 -41.21
C LEU A 14 -7.14 50.06 -40.80
N PHE A 15 -7.09 48.84 -41.33
CA PHE A 15 -7.87 47.72 -40.80
C PHE A 15 -7.24 47.29 -39.47
N ILE A 16 -7.80 47.76 -38.35
CA ILE A 16 -7.49 47.25 -37.03
C ILE A 16 -8.21 45.90 -36.89
N LEU A 17 -7.46 44.82 -37.11
CA LEU A 17 -7.90 43.46 -36.78
C LEU A 17 -7.82 43.34 -35.25
N ILE A 18 -8.95 43.54 -34.56
CA ILE A 18 -9.07 43.21 -33.13
C ILE A 18 -9.07 41.68 -33.04
N MET A 19 -7.90 41.09 -32.81
CA MET A 19 -7.82 39.71 -32.34
C MET A 19 -8.41 39.69 -30.92
N LEU A 20 -9.65 39.24 -30.82
CA LEU A 20 -10.19 38.72 -29.57
C LEU A 20 -9.34 37.51 -29.19
N VAL A 21 -8.31 37.73 -28.38
CA VAL A 21 -7.67 36.66 -27.62
C VAL A 21 -8.71 36.24 -26.59
N SER A 22 -9.55 35.27 -26.97
CA SER A 22 -10.27 34.46 -26.00
C SER A 22 -9.20 33.86 -25.09
N CYS A 23 -9.15 34.29 -23.84
CA CYS A 23 -8.37 33.63 -22.81
C CYS A 23 -9.11 32.33 -22.45
N GLU A 24 -9.15 31.40 -23.40
CA GLU A 24 -9.49 30.02 -23.12
C GLU A 24 -8.33 29.51 -22.27
N LYS A 25 -8.56 29.34 -20.96
CA LYS A 25 -7.60 28.69 -20.06
C LYS A 25 -7.25 27.35 -20.72
N GLN A 26 -6.10 27.28 -21.38
CA GLN A 26 -5.61 26.08 -22.04
C GLN A 26 -5.55 25.01 -20.96
N LYS A 27 -6.48 24.04 -21.02
CA LYS A 27 -6.47 22.89 -20.11
C LYS A 27 -5.09 22.26 -20.25
N SER A 28 -4.39 22.11 -19.13
CA SER A 28 -3.09 21.45 -19.11
C SER A 28 -3.27 20.02 -19.62
N GLU A 29 -2.71 19.72 -20.79
CA GLU A 29 -2.75 18.37 -21.35
C GLU A 29 -1.73 17.48 -20.62
N TRP A 30 -2.09 16.22 -20.38
CA TRP A 30 -1.20 15.22 -19.78
C TRP A 30 -0.04 14.92 -20.73
N GLN A 31 1.19 14.98 -20.24
CA GLN A 31 2.42 14.88 -21.04
C GLN A 31 3.05 13.47 -21.06
N GLY A 32 2.30 12.44 -20.66
CA GLY A 32 2.79 11.06 -20.65
C GLY A 32 2.49 10.28 -21.93
N THR A 33 2.81 8.98 -21.92
CA THR A 33 2.49 8.06 -23.02
C THR A 33 1.66 6.86 -22.57
N ILE A 34 0.79 6.39 -23.46
CA ILE A 34 0.05 5.13 -23.30
C ILE A 34 0.38 4.28 -24.51
N GLU A 35 0.92 3.09 -24.28
CA GLU A 35 1.26 2.12 -25.30
C GLU A 35 0.73 0.73 -24.90
N GLU A 36 0.48 -0.13 -25.87
CA GLU A 36 0.16 -1.55 -25.62
C GLU A 36 1.31 -2.40 -26.12
N ILE A 37 1.88 -3.22 -25.23
CA ILE A 37 2.98 -4.14 -25.56
C ILE A 37 2.58 -5.53 -25.12
N ASN A 38 2.50 -6.47 -26.07
CA ASN A 38 2.12 -7.87 -25.83
C ASN A 38 0.81 -8.02 -25.03
N GLY A 39 -0.21 -7.19 -25.31
CA GLY A 39 -1.49 -7.20 -24.60
C GLY A 39 -1.50 -6.50 -23.24
N VAL A 40 -0.37 -5.91 -22.81
CA VAL A 40 -0.25 -5.14 -21.57
C VAL A 40 -0.27 -3.65 -21.87
N ILE A 41 -1.18 -2.91 -21.24
CA ILE A 41 -1.23 -1.45 -21.35
C ILE A 41 -0.13 -0.85 -20.45
N ILE A 42 0.77 -0.06 -21.02
CA ILE A 42 1.82 0.63 -20.29
C ILE A 42 1.51 2.13 -20.29
N VAL A 43 1.30 2.69 -19.10
CA VAL A 43 1.10 4.12 -18.89
C VAL A 43 2.37 4.71 -18.31
N ARG A 44 2.99 5.65 -19.01
CA ARG A 44 4.20 6.35 -18.57
C ARG A 44 3.86 7.78 -18.20
N ASN A 45 3.89 8.07 -16.92
CA ASN A 45 3.62 9.39 -16.40
C ASN A 45 4.89 10.22 -16.30
N PRO A 46 4.82 11.52 -16.63
CA PRO A 46 5.89 12.45 -16.32
C PRO A 46 6.08 12.57 -14.81
N LYS A 47 7.20 13.19 -14.42
CA LYS A 47 7.54 13.42 -13.00
C LYS A 47 6.47 14.26 -12.28
N GLU A 48 5.91 15.25 -12.97
CA GLU A 48 4.86 16.14 -12.47
C GLU A 48 3.49 15.67 -12.97
N GLY A 49 2.47 15.71 -12.12
CA GLY A 49 1.11 15.33 -12.47
C GLY A 49 0.36 16.38 -13.29
N LEU A 50 -0.82 16.01 -13.79
CA LEU A 50 -1.73 16.92 -14.50
C LEU A 50 -2.00 18.23 -13.74
N TRP A 51 -2.22 18.13 -12.43
CA TRP A 51 -2.66 19.24 -11.57
C TRP A 51 -1.48 20.09 -11.09
N ASP A 52 -0.24 19.62 -11.24
CA ASP A 52 0.97 20.38 -10.83
C ASP A 52 1.23 21.61 -11.71
N SER A 53 0.50 21.74 -12.83
CA SER A 53 0.79 22.70 -13.90
C SER A 53 0.21 24.12 -13.73
N LYS A 54 -0.52 24.45 -12.63
CA LYS A 54 -0.81 25.85 -12.17
C LYS A 54 -1.69 25.95 -10.93
N GLU A 55 -2.46 24.93 -10.57
CA GLU A 55 -3.32 24.87 -9.37
C GLU A 55 -3.04 23.55 -8.65
N LYS A 56 -2.15 23.56 -7.64
CA LYS A 56 -1.90 22.36 -6.82
C LYS A 56 -3.22 21.89 -6.21
N ALA A 57 -3.75 20.75 -6.65
CA ALA A 57 -4.62 19.98 -5.75
C ALA A 57 -3.75 19.46 -4.63
N ASN A 58 -3.91 20.08 -3.47
CA ASN A 58 -3.31 19.58 -2.27
C ASN A 58 -4.27 18.53 -1.73
N VAL A 59 -3.98 17.26 -2.02
CA VAL A 59 -4.61 16.17 -1.29
C VAL A 59 -4.20 16.32 0.17
N THR A 60 -5.18 16.31 1.06
CA THR A 60 -5.00 16.42 2.51
C THR A 60 -5.59 15.20 3.21
N ILE A 61 -5.15 14.97 4.45
CA ILE A 61 -5.75 13.97 5.32
C ILE A 61 -6.77 14.65 6.21
N ILE A 62 -8.00 14.17 6.16
CA ILE A 62 -9.05 14.53 7.11
C ILE A 62 -9.17 13.35 8.09
N GLN A 63 -8.53 13.49 9.26
CA GLN A 63 -8.66 12.48 10.31
C GLN A 63 -10.07 12.53 10.90
N GLU A 64 -10.78 11.41 10.84
CA GLU A 64 -12.14 11.29 11.37
C GLU A 64 -12.15 10.74 12.80
N ARG A 65 -11.26 9.78 13.09
CA ARG A 65 -11.23 9.10 14.38
C ARG A 65 -9.85 8.53 14.68
N GLN A 66 -9.65 8.18 15.95
CA GLN A 66 -8.55 7.36 16.43
C GLN A 66 -9.11 6.28 17.36
N ILE A 67 -8.50 5.10 17.31
CA ILE A 67 -8.67 4.04 18.31
C ILE A 67 -7.30 3.76 18.91
N GLY A 68 -7.22 3.70 20.23
CA GLY A 68 -5.98 3.49 20.96
C GLY A 68 -5.50 4.73 21.68
N GLU A 69 -5.07 4.54 22.93
CA GLU A 69 -4.61 5.61 23.81
C GLU A 69 -3.39 5.14 24.62
N LEU A 70 -2.59 6.09 25.10
CA LEU A 70 -1.42 5.78 25.94
C LEU A 70 -1.82 5.51 27.39
N ASP A 71 -2.74 6.33 27.90
CA ASP A 71 -3.24 6.28 29.27
C ASP A 71 -4.77 6.39 29.18
N GLY A 72 -5.46 5.26 29.30
CA GLY A 72 -6.90 5.16 29.07
C GLY A 72 -7.48 3.83 29.58
N PRO A 73 -8.76 3.55 29.31
CA PRO A 73 -9.39 2.28 29.66
C PRO A 73 -8.67 1.10 28.99
N GLU A 74 -8.64 -0.06 29.65
CA GLU A 74 -7.85 -1.24 29.23
C GLU A 74 -8.15 -1.63 27.78
N GLU A 75 -9.40 -1.53 27.36
CA GLU A 75 -9.89 -1.85 26.02
C GLU A 75 -9.30 -0.96 24.91
N PHE A 76 -8.76 0.22 25.24
CA PHE A 76 -8.06 1.13 24.32
C PHE A 76 -6.53 1.09 24.48
N LEU A 77 -5.98 0.32 25.43
CA LEU A 77 -4.54 0.17 25.60
C LEU A 77 -3.99 -0.92 24.70
N PHE A 78 -3.22 -0.52 23.68
CA PHE A 78 -2.50 -1.43 22.79
C PHE A 78 -1.00 -1.39 23.04
N VAL A 79 -0.35 -2.55 22.91
CA VAL A 79 1.09 -2.72 23.06
C VAL A 79 1.79 -2.78 21.71
N TYR A 80 1.22 -3.52 20.75
CA TYR A 80 1.74 -3.59 19.39
C TYR A 80 0.66 -4.07 18.42
N ILE A 81 -0.02 -3.10 17.80
CA ILE A 81 -0.98 -3.36 16.74
C ILE A 81 -0.23 -3.90 15.52
N SER A 82 -0.54 -5.13 15.13
CA SER A 82 0.04 -5.77 13.95
C SER A 82 -0.78 -5.48 12.70
N ASP A 83 -2.10 -5.52 12.81
CA ASP A 83 -3.00 -5.41 11.66
C ASP A 83 -4.40 -4.93 12.06
N VAL A 84 -5.13 -4.42 11.06
CA VAL A 84 -6.50 -3.89 11.21
C VAL A 84 -7.36 -4.36 10.05
N ALA A 85 -8.57 -4.81 10.36
CA ALA A 85 -9.59 -5.16 9.37
C ALA A 85 -10.93 -4.50 9.72
N VAL A 86 -11.79 -4.31 8.72
CA VAL A 86 -13.12 -3.71 8.87
C VAL A 86 -14.15 -4.60 8.17
N ASN A 87 -15.33 -4.77 8.78
CA ASN A 87 -16.43 -5.53 8.18
C ASN A 87 -17.40 -4.63 7.40
N SER A 88 -18.40 -5.23 6.74
CA SER A 88 -19.40 -4.50 5.95
C SER A 88 -20.30 -3.55 6.76
N LYS A 89 -20.32 -3.67 8.09
CA LYS A 89 -21.06 -2.79 9.02
C LYS A 89 -20.20 -1.65 9.56
N GLY A 90 -18.91 -1.62 9.23
CA GLY A 90 -17.94 -0.68 9.77
C GLY A 90 -17.37 -1.08 11.14
N ASP A 91 -17.61 -2.30 11.62
CA ASP A 91 -16.93 -2.79 12.82
C ASP A 91 -15.45 -3.02 12.53
N ILE A 92 -14.61 -2.63 13.49
CA ILE A 92 -13.16 -2.53 13.35
C ILE A 92 -12.51 -3.58 14.22
N TYR A 93 -11.70 -4.44 13.62
CA TYR A 93 -10.94 -5.49 14.29
C TYR A 93 -9.47 -5.07 14.35
N VAL A 94 -8.95 -4.93 15.56
CA VAL A 94 -7.58 -4.50 15.83
C VAL A 94 -6.80 -5.66 16.46
N ALA A 95 -5.82 -6.19 15.73
CA ALA A 95 -4.98 -7.28 16.22
C ALA A 95 -3.80 -6.74 17.01
N ASP A 96 -3.67 -7.14 18.28
CA ASP A 96 -2.50 -6.85 19.09
C ASP A 96 -1.61 -8.09 19.23
N ARG A 97 -0.44 -8.02 18.60
CA ARG A 97 0.50 -9.15 18.56
C ARG A 97 1.09 -9.47 19.93
N ARG A 98 1.23 -8.48 20.81
CA ARG A 98 1.90 -8.65 22.11
C ARG A 98 0.91 -9.07 23.19
N LEU A 99 -0.33 -8.59 23.11
CA LEU A 99 -1.42 -9.04 23.96
C LEU A 99 -1.98 -10.40 23.53
N ASN A 100 -1.76 -10.81 22.27
CA ASN A 100 -2.25 -12.08 21.70
C ASN A 100 -3.78 -12.13 21.69
N GLU A 101 -4.41 -11.04 21.27
CA GLU A 101 -5.85 -10.91 21.15
C GLU A 101 -6.19 -10.01 19.97
N VAL A 102 -7.45 -10.10 19.53
CA VAL A 102 -8.04 -9.17 18.58
C VAL A 102 -9.19 -8.46 19.27
N ARG A 103 -9.21 -7.12 19.25
CA ARG A 103 -10.30 -6.32 19.80
C ARG A 103 -11.22 -5.86 18.70
N LYS A 104 -12.53 -5.95 18.94
CA LYS A 104 -13.58 -5.48 18.03
C LYS A 104 -14.17 -4.18 18.60
N PHE A 105 -14.27 -3.17 17.74
CA PHE A 105 -14.94 -1.90 17.98
C PHE A 105 -16.06 -1.72 16.96
N ASN A 106 -17.10 -0.97 17.29
CA ASN A 106 -18.07 -0.56 16.27
C ASN A 106 -17.50 0.58 15.40
N LYS A 107 -18.25 0.99 14.39
CA LYS A 107 -17.91 2.13 13.50
C LYS A 107 -17.70 3.46 14.23
N ASP A 108 -18.26 3.58 15.43
CA ASP A 108 -18.14 4.75 16.30
C ASP A 108 -16.94 4.64 17.25
N GLY A 109 -16.11 3.60 17.10
CA GLY A 109 -14.91 3.37 17.91
C GLY A 109 -15.22 2.92 19.34
N GLU A 110 -16.46 2.54 19.65
CA GLU A 110 -16.82 1.98 20.95
C GLU A 110 -16.41 0.51 20.99
N TYR A 111 -15.76 0.09 22.09
CA TYR A 111 -15.36 -1.29 22.28
C TYR A 111 -16.58 -2.22 22.38
N LEU A 112 -16.50 -3.36 21.70
CA LEU A 112 -17.55 -4.38 21.73
C LEU A 112 -17.10 -5.64 22.46
N LEU A 113 -15.96 -6.22 22.05
CA LEU A 113 -15.47 -7.49 22.60
C LEU A 113 -13.99 -7.73 22.26
N SER A 114 -13.38 -8.68 22.97
CA SER A 114 -12.04 -9.22 22.69
C SER A 114 -12.14 -10.68 22.26
N LEU A 115 -11.27 -11.08 21.34
CA LEU A 115 -11.21 -12.41 20.75
C LEU A 115 -9.85 -13.02 21.00
N GLY A 116 -9.88 -14.24 21.54
CA GLY A 116 -8.70 -15.00 21.91
C GLY A 116 -7.97 -14.45 23.13
N ARG A 117 -6.86 -15.12 23.43
CA ARG A 117 -5.95 -14.82 24.54
C ARG A 117 -4.64 -15.56 24.31
N LYS A 118 -3.62 -15.26 25.10
CA LYS A 118 -2.36 -16.00 25.07
C LYS A 118 -2.56 -17.50 25.33
N GLY A 119 -2.13 -18.35 24.40
CA GLY A 119 -2.21 -19.80 24.55
C GLY A 119 -2.01 -20.56 23.24
N GLN A 120 -2.35 -21.85 23.24
CA GLN A 120 -2.20 -22.74 22.08
C GLN A 120 -3.47 -23.56 21.79
N GLY A 121 -4.48 -23.48 22.66
CA GLY A 121 -5.78 -24.13 22.47
C GLY A 121 -6.60 -23.48 21.35
N PRO A 122 -7.76 -24.06 20.97
CA PRO A 122 -8.65 -23.47 19.98
C PRO A 122 -9.01 -22.02 20.32
N GLY A 123 -8.92 -21.11 19.34
CA GLY A 123 -9.17 -19.67 19.52
C GLY A 123 -8.13 -18.90 20.33
N GLU A 124 -7.09 -19.55 20.86
CA GLU A 124 -5.97 -18.88 21.55
C GLU A 124 -4.86 -18.49 20.55
N PHE A 125 -4.03 -17.52 20.93
CA PHE A 125 -2.95 -16.99 20.10
C PHE A 125 -1.62 -16.99 20.85
N GLN A 126 -0.51 -17.14 20.14
CA GLN A 126 0.82 -16.81 20.62
C GLN A 126 1.47 -15.64 19.87
N SER A 127 0.94 -15.27 18.71
CA SER A 127 1.37 -14.10 17.94
C SER A 127 0.37 -13.84 16.80
N VAL A 128 -0.83 -13.34 17.13
CA VAL A 128 -1.80 -12.90 16.12
C VAL A 128 -1.22 -11.76 15.29
N LYS A 129 -1.09 -11.98 13.98
CA LYS A 129 -0.36 -11.08 13.09
C LYS A 129 -1.25 -10.45 12.04
N ILE A 130 -2.19 -11.20 11.48
CA ILE A 130 -3.02 -10.76 10.37
C ILE A 130 -4.48 -10.99 10.73
N VAL A 131 -5.31 -10.01 10.40
CA VAL A 131 -6.76 -10.11 10.49
C VAL A 131 -7.40 -9.74 9.17
N SER A 132 -8.51 -10.40 8.85
CA SER A 132 -9.32 -10.10 7.67
C SER A 132 -10.76 -10.48 7.95
N VAL A 133 -11.70 -9.91 7.21
CA VAL A 133 -13.12 -10.21 7.38
C VAL A 133 -13.67 -10.72 6.06
N ASN A 134 -14.50 -11.76 6.10
CA ASN A 134 -15.17 -12.29 4.91
C ASN A 134 -16.54 -11.64 4.67
N SER A 135 -17.21 -12.03 3.58
CA SER A 135 -18.55 -11.54 3.22
C SER A 135 -19.66 -11.91 4.22
N HIS A 136 -19.41 -12.85 5.14
CA HIS A 136 -20.32 -13.22 6.24
C HIS A 136 -20.02 -12.43 7.53
N ASN A 137 -19.13 -11.43 7.49
CA ASN A 137 -18.65 -10.67 8.65
C ASN A 137 -17.92 -11.52 9.70
N GLU A 138 -17.40 -12.69 9.32
CA GLU A 138 -16.58 -13.53 10.18
C GLU A 138 -15.13 -13.04 10.16
N LEU A 139 -14.50 -13.02 11.33
CA LEU A 139 -13.09 -12.65 11.47
C LEU A 139 -12.20 -13.86 11.15
N ILE A 140 -11.28 -13.67 10.22
CA ILE A 140 -10.17 -14.59 9.93
C ILE A 140 -8.93 -14.02 10.63
N ALA A 141 -8.41 -14.74 11.62
CA ALA A 141 -7.21 -14.36 12.36
C ALA A 141 -6.08 -15.37 12.14
N PHE A 142 -4.91 -14.91 11.69
CA PHE A 142 -3.74 -15.76 11.49
C PHE A 142 -2.71 -15.55 12.59
N ASP A 143 -2.33 -16.66 13.23
CA ASP A 143 -1.25 -16.72 14.19
C ASP A 143 0.06 -17.11 13.50
N ASN A 144 1.04 -16.22 13.56
CA ASN A 144 2.32 -16.41 12.91
C ASN A 144 3.20 -17.48 13.60
N MET A 145 3.14 -17.60 14.93
CA MET A 145 3.99 -18.55 15.66
C MET A 145 3.41 -19.96 15.64
N LEU A 146 2.09 -20.08 15.72
CA LEU A 146 1.38 -21.35 15.60
C LEU A 146 1.16 -21.76 14.14
N GLY A 147 1.28 -20.82 13.20
CA GLY A 147 1.15 -21.05 11.76
C GLY A 147 -0.25 -21.54 11.38
N ARG A 148 -1.29 -21.01 12.02
CA ARG A 148 -2.68 -21.47 11.87
C ARG A 148 -3.64 -20.31 11.75
N VAL A 149 -4.81 -20.58 11.18
CA VAL A 149 -5.94 -19.65 11.12
C VAL A 149 -6.99 -20.03 12.16
N SER A 150 -7.57 -19.03 12.81
CA SER A 150 -8.82 -19.16 13.57
C SER A 150 -9.89 -18.26 12.98
N ILE A 151 -11.10 -18.79 12.82
CA ILE A 151 -12.27 -18.08 12.31
C ILE A 151 -13.24 -17.87 13.47
N PHE A 152 -13.69 -16.62 13.67
CA PHE A 152 -14.69 -16.25 14.66
C PHE A 152 -15.93 -15.69 13.97
N SER A 153 -17.10 -16.00 14.53
CA SER A 153 -18.36 -15.39 14.12
C SER A 153 -18.37 -13.89 14.44
N GLU A 154 -19.33 -13.17 13.88
CA GLU A 154 -19.49 -11.74 14.14
C GLU A 154 -19.68 -11.42 15.64
N ASN A 155 -20.31 -12.34 16.39
CA ASN A 155 -20.55 -12.24 17.83
C ASN A 155 -19.36 -12.74 18.68
N GLY A 156 -18.28 -13.18 18.04
CA GLY A 156 -17.04 -13.60 18.69
C GLY A 156 -16.96 -15.06 19.08
N GLU A 157 -17.89 -15.90 18.64
CA GLU A 157 -17.84 -17.33 18.87
C GLU A 157 -16.80 -17.97 17.93
N LEU A 158 -15.95 -18.86 18.46
CA LEU A 158 -14.99 -19.58 17.63
C LEU A 158 -15.74 -20.58 16.72
N ILE A 159 -15.60 -20.41 15.41
CA ILE A 159 -16.17 -21.31 14.41
C ILE A 159 -15.20 -22.46 14.11
N LYS A 160 -13.94 -22.12 13.82
CA LYS A 160 -12.94 -23.10 13.36
C LYS A 160 -11.53 -22.64 13.70
N THR A 161 -10.68 -23.58 14.10
CA THR A 161 -9.22 -23.38 14.11
C THR A 161 -8.59 -24.44 13.23
N THR A 162 -7.70 -24.03 12.33
CA THR A 162 -7.00 -24.96 11.46
C THR A 162 -5.92 -25.72 12.22
N LYS A 163 -5.51 -26.86 11.67
CA LYS A 163 -4.17 -27.39 11.97
C LYS A 163 -3.12 -26.38 11.49
N LYS A 164 -1.86 -26.59 11.89
CA LYS A 164 -0.74 -25.81 11.39
C LYS A 164 -0.67 -25.91 9.87
N LEU A 165 -0.87 -24.78 9.19
CA LEU A 165 -0.85 -24.64 7.73
C LEU A 165 0.58 -24.44 7.22
N MET A 166 1.39 -23.72 7.99
CA MET A 166 2.76 -23.34 7.64
C MET A 166 3.64 -23.25 8.90
N GLY A 167 4.97 -23.33 8.78
CA GLY A 167 5.86 -23.37 9.95
C GLY A 167 7.26 -22.81 9.73
N GLY A 168 7.77 -22.15 10.77
CA GLY A 168 9.09 -21.51 10.82
C GLY A 168 9.01 -20.02 10.52
N SER A 169 9.87 -19.20 11.13
CA SER A 169 9.91 -17.72 11.02
C SER A 169 10.11 -17.16 9.60
N TRP A 170 10.18 -18.02 8.59
CA TRP A 170 10.54 -17.70 7.21
C TRP A 170 9.37 -17.80 6.21
N MET A 171 8.18 -18.23 6.66
CA MET A 171 6.98 -18.36 5.83
C MET A 171 5.83 -17.56 6.45
N GLU A 172 5.92 -16.23 6.35
CA GLU A 172 4.92 -15.34 6.94
C GLU A 172 4.06 -14.70 5.84
N PRO A 173 2.75 -14.98 5.79
CA PRO A 173 1.86 -14.15 4.98
C PRO A 173 1.96 -12.71 5.48
N SER A 174 1.82 -11.80 4.52
CA SER A 174 1.78 -10.37 4.77
C SER A 174 0.35 -9.88 4.81
N LYS A 175 -0.53 -10.51 4.04
CA LYS A 175 -1.97 -10.25 4.09
C LYS A 175 -2.73 -11.50 3.68
N ILE A 176 -3.93 -11.64 4.21
CA ILE A 176 -4.91 -12.61 3.73
C ILE A 176 -6.02 -11.80 3.09
N PHE A 177 -6.40 -12.14 1.87
CA PHE A 177 -7.60 -11.63 1.23
C PHE A 177 -8.64 -12.75 1.25
N VAL A 178 -9.90 -12.41 1.47
CA VAL A 178 -10.99 -13.38 1.44
C VAL A 178 -11.87 -13.07 0.25
N THR A 179 -12.09 -14.09 -0.59
CA THR A 179 -12.98 -14.01 -1.74
C THR A 179 -14.22 -14.87 -1.50
N ASP A 180 -15.16 -14.88 -2.45
CA ASP A 180 -16.32 -15.77 -2.39
C ASP A 180 -15.88 -17.24 -2.51
N GLY A 181 -15.61 -17.86 -1.36
CA GLY A 181 -15.34 -19.28 -1.23
C GLY A 181 -13.88 -19.67 -1.03
N ASN A 182 -12.90 -18.76 -1.13
CA ASN A 182 -11.47 -19.08 -0.95
C ASN A 182 -10.71 -18.02 -0.13
N TYR A 183 -9.50 -18.37 0.29
CA TYR A 183 -8.57 -17.47 0.98
C TYR A 183 -7.32 -17.27 0.14
N VAL A 184 -6.96 -16.02 -0.16
CA VAL A 184 -5.76 -15.69 -0.92
C VAL A 184 -4.70 -15.16 0.02
N PHE A 185 -3.62 -15.90 0.18
CA PHE A 185 -2.48 -15.51 1.00
C PHE A 185 -1.52 -14.75 0.11
N PHE A 186 -1.29 -13.48 0.44
CA PHE A 186 -0.18 -12.70 -0.10
C PHE A 186 1.04 -12.97 0.76
N SER A 187 1.91 -13.84 0.26
CA SER A 187 2.97 -14.47 1.05
C SER A 187 4.12 -14.89 0.15
N ARG A 188 5.29 -15.10 0.77
CA ARG A 188 6.33 -15.94 0.18
C ARG A 188 6.34 -17.27 0.91
N LEU A 189 5.78 -18.29 0.27
CA LEU A 189 6.01 -19.66 0.72
C LEU A 189 7.42 -20.09 0.31
N SER A 190 8.13 -20.80 1.20
CA SER A 190 9.58 -21.04 1.10
C SER A 190 10.05 -21.65 -0.23
N ASN A 191 9.15 -22.32 -0.95
CA ASN A 191 9.45 -23.07 -2.17
C ASN A 191 8.74 -22.51 -3.41
N SER A 192 8.12 -21.32 -3.32
CA SER A 192 7.38 -20.73 -4.44
C SER A 192 7.95 -19.37 -4.82
N LEU A 193 8.07 -19.15 -6.14
CA LEU A 193 8.33 -17.83 -6.73
C LEU A 193 7.04 -17.05 -7.00
N LYS A 194 5.89 -17.60 -6.60
CA LYS A 194 4.59 -16.97 -6.74
C LYS A 194 4.31 -16.05 -5.55
N LEU A 195 3.62 -14.94 -5.81
CA LEU A 195 3.24 -13.95 -4.80
C LEU A 195 1.94 -14.28 -4.07
N PHE A 196 1.03 -14.97 -4.75
CA PHE A 196 -0.31 -15.26 -4.26
C PHE A 196 -0.53 -16.76 -4.21
N HIS A 197 -1.14 -17.21 -3.12
CA HIS A 197 -1.48 -18.61 -2.89
C HIS A 197 -2.95 -18.70 -2.48
N GLU A 198 -3.76 -19.35 -3.31
CA GLU A 198 -5.18 -19.55 -3.05
C GLU A 198 -5.37 -20.85 -2.27
N PHE A 199 -6.16 -20.77 -1.20
CA PHE A 199 -6.52 -21.87 -0.33
C PHE A 199 -8.02 -22.13 -0.42
N GLY A 200 -8.37 -23.41 -0.62
CA GLY A 200 -9.74 -23.87 -0.52
C GLY A 200 -10.25 -23.90 0.93
N GLN A 201 -11.52 -24.23 1.11
CA GLN A 201 -12.17 -24.36 2.43
C GLN A 201 -11.58 -25.48 3.32
N ASP A 202 -10.89 -26.44 2.69
CA ASP A 202 -10.14 -27.51 3.34
C ASP A 202 -8.71 -27.09 3.74
N TRP A 203 -8.31 -25.86 3.41
CA TRP A 203 -6.99 -25.29 3.65
C TRP A 203 -5.84 -25.95 2.88
N ASN A 204 -6.15 -26.58 1.75
CA ASN A 204 -5.15 -26.98 0.77
C ASN A 204 -4.95 -25.86 -0.26
N ILE A 205 -3.71 -25.69 -0.73
CA ILE A 205 -3.40 -24.76 -1.81
C ILE A 205 -4.07 -25.29 -3.09
N THR A 206 -4.98 -24.52 -3.66
CA THR A 206 -5.65 -24.83 -4.93
C THR A 206 -4.88 -24.26 -6.11
N GLU A 207 -4.26 -23.08 -5.93
CA GLU A 207 -3.49 -22.42 -6.97
C GLU A 207 -2.40 -21.51 -6.39
N SER A 208 -1.34 -21.24 -7.17
CA SER A 208 -0.38 -20.18 -6.88
C SER A 208 -0.02 -19.44 -8.16
N TYR A 209 -0.12 -18.12 -8.13
CA TYR A 209 -0.07 -17.30 -9.35
C TYR A 209 0.70 -16.00 -9.15
N ILE A 210 0.98 -15.33 -10.28
CA ILE A 210 1.84 -14.15 -10.44
C ILE A 210 3.28 -14.46 -10.00
N ASP A 211 4.15 -14.59 -11.00
CA ASP A 211 5.58 -14.71 -10.75
C ASP A 211 6.13 -13.41 -10.18
N TYR A 212 7.03 -13.56 -9.22
CA TYR A 212 7.82 -12.46 -8.75
C TYR A 212 8.89 -12.11 -9.80
N GLU A 213 8.76 -10.95 -10.45
CA GLU A 213 9.79 -10.45 -11.37
C GLU A 213 11.00 -9.89 -10.59
N PHE A 214 12.15 -10.49 -10.86
CA PHE A 214 13.45 -10.25 -10.25
C PHE A 214 14.05 -8.88 -10.64
N ILE A 215 14.70 -8.18 -9.70
CA ILE A 215 15.45 -6.94 -9.93
C ILE A 215 16.93 -7.29 -10.06
N ASP A 216 17.34 -7.72 -11.26
CA ASP A 216 18.70 -7.74 -11.83
C ASP A 216 19.91 -8.10 -10.93
N ASN A 217 19.69 -8.71 -9.77
CA ASN A 217 20.74 -8.92 -8.76
C ASN A 217 20.52 -10.26 -8.05
N LYS A 218 20.86 -11.33 -8.77
CA LYS A 218 20.62 -12.74 -8.42
C LYS A 218 20.99 -13.16 -6.99
N GLU A 219 21.94 -12.49 -6.31
CA GLU A 219 22.32 -12.82 -4.93
C GLU A 219 21.37 -12.26 -3.85
N PHE A 220 20.64 -11.17 -4.12
CA PHE A 220 19.67 -10.56 -3.19
C PHE A 220 18.30 -11.26 -3.24
N GLU A 221 17.97 -11.74 -4.44
CA GLU A 221 16.67 -12.23 -4.87
C GLU A 221 16.22 -13.51 -4.18
N GLU A 222 17.16 -14.38 -3.80
CA GLU A 222 16.82 -15.63 -3.12
C GLU A 222 16.42 -15.43 -1.66
N HIS A 223 16.66 -14.27 -1.04
CA HIS A 223 16.72 -14.19 0.42
C HIS A 223 16.10 -12.95 1.08
N SER A 224 15.51 -12.02 0.32
CA SER A 224 15.10 -10.72 0.90
C SER A 224 13.81 -10.15 0.29
N LEU A 225 12.66 -10.54 0.85
CA LEU A 225 11.37 -9.98 0.44
C LEU A 225 10.75 -9.20 1.60
N GLY A 226 10.94 -7.88 1.57
CA GLY A 226 10.10 -7.00 2.38
C GLY A 226 8.72 -6.98 1.73
N PHE A 227 7.73 -7.59 2.37
CA PHE A 227 6.34 -7.43 2.01
C PHE A 227 5.70 -6.54 3.06
N HIS A 228 5.09 -5.44 2.61
CA HIS A 228 4.23 -4.64 3.47
C HIS A 228 2.78 -4.96 3.13
N PRO A 229 1.90 -5.20 4.14
CA PRO A 229 0.50 -5.57 3.91
C PRO A 229 -0.27 -4.59 3.02
N GLY A 230 0.11 -3.30 3.02
CA GLY A 230 -0.52 -2.25 2.24
C GLY A 230 -0.16 -2.24 0.75
N ASN A 231 0.80 -3.04 0.29
CA ASN A 231 1.32 -2.96 -1.08
C ASN A 231 0.50 -3.75 -2.10
N CYS A 232 -0.62 -4.29 -1.66
CA CYS A 232 -1.53 -5.03 -2.49
C CYS A 232 -2.96 -4.67 -2.08
N PHE A 233 -3.77 -4.33 -3.08
CA PHE A 233 -5.20 -4.18 -2.96
C PHE A 233 -5.86 -5.24 -3.81
N PHE A 234 -6.71 -6.04 -3.17
CA PHE A 234 -7.47 -7.10 -3.80
C PHE A 234 -8.92 -6.65 -3.85
N GLN A 235 -9.47 -6.57 -5.04
CA GLN A 235 -10.85 -6.17 -5.28
C GLN A 235 -11.77 -7.38 -5.18
N ASN A 236 -13.05 -7.15 -4.86
CA ASN A 236 -14.03 -8.24 -4.73
C ASN A 236 -14.21 -9.04 -6.04
N ASN A 237 -13.95 -8.42 -7.19
CA ASN A 237 -14.01 -9.07 -8.50
C ASN A 237 -12.75 -9.90 -8.84
N GLY A 238 -11.76 -9.96 -7.94
CA GLY A 238 -10.49 -10.66 -8.16
C GLY A 238 -9.39 -9.82 -8.81
N ASP A 239 -9.65 -8.55 -9.13
CA ASP A 239 -8.62 -7.64 -9.65
C ASP A 239 -7.62 -7.27 -8.55
N ILE A 240 -6.36 -7.13 -8.94
CA ILE A 240 -5.26 -6.87 -8.01
C ILE A 240 -4.52 -5.61 -8.45
N LEU A 241 -4.40 -4.64 -7.55
CA LEU A 241 -3.42 -3.58 -7.67
C LEU A 241 -2.23 -3.93 -6.78
N TYR A 242 -1.05 -4.00 -7.37
CA TYR A 242 0.16 -4.42 -6.69
C TYR A 242 1.29 -3.42 -6.91
N THR A 243 2.11 -3.26 -5.88
CA THR A 243 3.38 -2.57 -6.00
C THR A 243 4.46 -3.21 -5.12
N LYS A 244 5.73 -2.98 -5.46
CA LYS A 244 6.85 -3.48 -4.68
C LYS A 244 6.99 -2.67 -3.39
N TYR A 245 7.47 -3.31 -2.31
CA TYR A 245 7.75 -2.59 -1.06
C TYR A 245 8.78 -1.49 -1.22
N TYR A 246 9.87 -1.77 -1.93
CA TYR A 246 10.72 -0.71 -2.45
C TYR A 246 10.03 -0.17 -3.69
N TYR A 247 9.27 0.90 -3.49
CA TYR A 247 8.43 1.43 -4.54
C TYR A 247 9.29 2.05 -5.62
N ASP A 248 9.35 1.39 -6.78
CA ASP A 248 10.15 1.79 -7.93
C ASP A 248 9.37 2.59 -8.96
N ASN A 249 8.34 3.31 -8.50
CA ASN A 249 7.45 4.11 -9.33
C ASN A 249 6.65 3.25 -10.33
N GLN A 250 6.38 1.99 -9.99
CA GLN A 250 5.57 1.08 -10.79
C GLN A 250 4.39 0.49 -10.00
N ILE A 251 3.22 0.55 -10.61
CA ILE A 251 2.00 -0.11 -10.12
C ILE A 251 1.58 -1.12 -11.19
N PHE A 252 1.33 -2.35 -10.77
CA PHE A 252 0.93 -3.45 -11.61
C PHE A 252 -0.55 -3.73 -11.36
N ILE A 253 -1.33 -3.84 -12.42
CA ILE A 253 -2.76 -4.19 -12.34
C ILE A 253 -2.95 -5.54 -13.00
N TYR A 254 -3.44 -6.49 -12.22
CA TYR A 254 -3.79 -7.82 -12.68
C TYR A 254 -5.30 -7.97 -12.70
N LYS A 255 -5.79 -8.65 -13.74
CA LYS A 255 -7.19 -9.03 -13.91
C LYS A 255 -7.23 -10.49 -14.29
N ASN A 256 -8.09 -11.27 -13.63
CA ASN A 256 -8.13 -12.72 -13.81
C ASN A 256 -6.74 -13.37 -13.69
N LYS A 257 -5.91 -12.89 -12.75
CA LYS A 257 -4.54 -13.37 -12.48
C LYS A 257 -3.52 -13.06 -13.61
N GLU A 258 -3.91 -12.36 -14.67
CA GLU A 258 -3.05 -11.92 -15.76
C GLU A 258 -2.69 -10.44 -15.64
N LEU A 259 -1.46 -10.07 -15.98
CA LEU A 259 -1.02 -8.68 -15.99
C LEU A 259 -1.66 -7.96 -17.17
N ILE A 260 -2.45 -6.91 -16.90
CA ILE A 260 -3.14 -6.16 -17.95
C ILE A 260 -2.65 -4.72 -18.07
N LYS A 261 -2.07 -4.15 -17.00
CA LYS A 261 -1.60 -2.76 -17.01
C LYS A 261 -0.39 -2.55 -16.11
N ILE A 262 0.56 -1.75 -16.58
CA ILE A 262 1.66 -1.19 -15.79
C ILE A 262 1.53 0.32 -15.82
N ILE A 263 1.37 0.93 -14.64
CA ILE A 263 1.47 2.38 -14.46
C ILE A 263 2.88 2.67 -13.98
N SER A 264 3.57 3.57 -14.66
CA SER A 264 4.91 4.03 -14.31
C SER A 264 4.97 5.54 -14.19
N ARG A 265 5.90 6.06 -13.37
CA ARG A 265 6.15 7.49 -13.21
C ARG A 265 7.65 7.78 -13.34
N GLU A 266 7.99 8.80 -14.13
CA GLU A 266 9.35 9.32 -14.18
C GLU A 266 9.78 9.88 -12.82
N SER A 267 11.04 9.64 -12.45
CA SER A 267 11.55 10.08 -11.15
C SER A 267 13.02 10.43 -11.24
N ASP A 268 13.42 11.52 -10.58
CA ASP A 268 14.83 11.86 -10.37
C ASP A 268 15.54 10.89 -9.42
N ILE A 269 14.76 10.08 -8.68
CA ILE A 269 15.26 9.06 -7.78
C ILE A 269 15.84 7.91 -8.63
N LYS A 270 17.11 8.05 -9.01
CA LYS A 270 17.88 6.99 -9.66
C LYS A 270 17.99 5.80 -8.68
N LYS A 271 17.53 4.61 -9.08
CA LYS A 271 17.83 3.35 -8.38
C LYS A 271 19.37 3.27 -8.19
N PRO A 272 19.88 3.30 -6.96
CA PRO A 272 20.12 2.03 -6.27
C PRO A 272 19.86 2.07 -4.75
N TYR A 273 19.20 1.01 -4.29
CA TYR A 273 19.23 0.53 -2.92
C TYR A 273 20.67 0.07 -2.57
N LYS A 274 21.23 0.47 -1.42
CA LYS A 274 22.55 -0.05 -0.97
C LYS A 274 22.33 -1.29 -0.13
N ILE A 275 22.68 -2.46 -0.67
CA ILE A 275 22.60 -3.76 0.01
C ILE A 275 23.98 -4.10 0.58
N GLN A 276 24.01 -4.53 1.83
CA GLN A 276 25.12 -5.28 2.39
C GLN A 276 24.65 -6.70 2.67
N VAL A 277 25.34 -7.68 2.11
CA VAL A 277 25.06 -9.11 2.29
C VAL A 277 25.95 -9.64 3.41
N PHE A 278 25.35 -10.32 4.38
CA PHE A 278 26.02 -10.91 5.53
C PHE A 278 25.75 -12.41 5.54
N ARG A 279 26.78 -13.22 5.31
CA ARG A 279 26.69 -14.68 5.47
C ARG A 279 26.73 -15.12 6.96
N ASP A 280 27.13 -14.22 7.85
CA ASP A 280 27.00 -14.39 9.29
C ASP A 280 25.78 -13.61 9.80
N VAL A 281 24.68 -14.34 10.00
CA VAL A 281 23.42 -13.78 10.49
C VAL A 281 23.57 -13.16 11.89
N ASN A 282 24.40 -13.73 12.76
CA ASN A 282 24.60 -13.22 14.12
C ASN A 282 25.26 -11.84 14.08
N LYS A 283 26.25 -11.66 13.20
CA LYS A 283 26.86 -10.35 12.95
C LYS A 283 25.82 -9.33 12.50
N ALA A 284 24.95 -9.70 11.56
CA ALA A 284 23.87 -8.83 11.08
C ALA A 284 22.80 -8.52 12.14
N MET A 285 22.47 -9.48 13.01
CA MET A 285 21.54 -9.28 14.14
C MET A 285 22.11 -8.31 15.18
N ASN A 286 23.42 -8.36 15.42
CA ASN A 286 24.10 -7.55 16.42
C ASN A 286 24.55 -6.17 15.91
N MET A 287 24.40 -5.88 14.62
CA MET A 287 24.64 -4.51 14.14
C MET A 287 23.70 -3.54 14.87
N PRO A 288 24.19 -2.38 15.32
CA PRO A 288 23.33 -1.37 15.91
C PRO A 288 22.29 -0.94 14.87
N ARG A 289 21.01 -0.79 15.25
CA ARG A 289 20.01 -0.10 14.44
C ARG A 289 20.35 1.40 14.43
N ASP A 290 21.45 1.76 13.78
CA ASP A 290 21.72 3.14 13.43
C ASP A 290 21.01 3.47 12.10
N GLN A 291 20.87 4.77 11.83
CA GLN A 291 20.11 5.29 10.69
C GLN A 291 20.81 5.02 9.32
N ASP A 292 21.76 4.09 9.26
CA ASP A 292 22.50 3.72 8.06
C ASP A 292 21.89 2.55 7.28
N TYR A 293 20.73 2.03 7.70
CA TYR A 293 19.89 1.12 6.91
C TYR A 293 18.46 1.07 7.46
N ASP A 294 17.51 0.74 6.60
CA ASP A 294 16.06 0.82 6.86
C ASP A 294 15.42 -0.54 7.05
N PHE A 295 16.13 -1.58 6.67
CA PHE A 295 15.68 -2.94 6.88
C PHE A 295 16.84 -3.87 7.11
N ARG A 296 16.52 -4.95 7.83
CA ARG A 296 17.29 -6.18 7.83
C ARG A 296 16.35 -7.28 7.39
N LEU A 297 16.70 -7.93 6.29
CA LEU A 297 16.01 -9.11 5.82
C LEU A 297 16.91 -10.30 6.09
N PHE A 298 16.30 -11.42 6.41
CA PHE A 298 17.01 -12.64 6.74
C PHE A 298 16.40 -13.78 5.93
N GLY A 299 17.22 -14.72 5.50
CA GLY A 299 16.76 -15.88 4.74
C GLY A 299 17.90 -16.88 4.52
N GLN A 300 17.61 -18.17 4.75
CA GLN A 300 18.53 -19.30 4.49
C GLN A 300 19.96 -19.11 5.06
N GLY A 301 20.09 -18.51 6.24
CA GLY A 301 21.41 -18.29 6.86
C GLY A 301 22.19 -17.10 6.30
N ILE A 302 21.54 -16.22 5.52
CA ILE A 302 22.09 -14.96 5.04
C ILE A 302 21.22 -13.81 5.57
N ALA A 303 21.84 -12.67 5.84
CA ALA A 303 21.16 -11.44 6.19
C ALA A 303 21.50 -10.33 5.19
N PHE A 304 20.52 -9.49 4.90
CA PHE A 304 20.61 -8.37 3.98
C PHE A 304 20.26 -7.11 4.72
N ILE A 305 21.13 -6.11 4.62
CA ILE A 305 20.97 -4.86 5.32
C ILE A 305 21.07 -3.74 4.30
N GLY A 306 20.12 -2.80 4.29
CA GLY A 306 20.30 -1.65 3.41
C GLY A 306 19.29 -0.52 3.52
N LYS A 307 19.47 0.49 2.66
CA LYS A 307 18.70 1.74 2.66
C LYS A 307 17.68 1.81 1.52
N SER A 308 16.39 1.90 1.83
CA SER A 308 15.36 2.26 0.86
C SER A 308 15.15 3.77 0.81
N PHE A 309 14.95 4.29 -0.40
CA PHE A 309 14.70 5.72 -0.61
C PHE A 309 13.21 6.02 -0.73
N GLN A 310 12.41 5.04 -1.13
CA GLN A 310 10.98 5.17 -1.33
C GLN A 310 10.29 3.85 -1.04
N ASN A 311 9.21 3.88 -0.26
CA ASN A 311 8.38 2.71 0.01
C ASN A 311 6.91 3.03 -0.25
N SER A 312 6.16 2.05 -0.76
CA SER A 312 4.69 2.11 -0.71
C SER A 312 4.23 1.72 0.68
N LEU A 313 3.25 2.45 1.19
CA LEU A 313 2.62 2.26 2.50
C LEU A 313 1.19 1.76 2.37
N GLY A 314 0.63 1.77 1.16
CA GLY A 314 -0.77 1.53 0.89
C GLY A 314 -1.10 1.86 -0.57
N ILE A 315 -1.53 0.88 -1.36
CA ILE A 315 -2.16 1.08 -2.67
C ILE A 315 -3.64 0.75 -2.54
N PHE A 316 -4.53 1.58 -3.09
CA PHE A 316 -5.98 1.36 -3.06
C PHE A 316 -6.62 1.92 -4.33
N GLN A 317 -7.81 1.43 -4.66
CA GLN A 317 -8.70 2.07 -5.62
C GLN A 317 -9.95 2.57 -4.88
N LEU A 318 -10.23 3.87 -4.99
CA LEU A 318 -11.37 4.54 -4.39
C LEU A 318 -12.68 4.15 -5.10
N SER A 319 -13.82 4.42 -4.45
CA SER A 319 -15.16 4.16 -4.98
C SER A 319 -15.47 4.88 -6.29
N ASP A 320 -14.84 6.04 -6.54
CA ASP A 320 -14.94 6.80 -7.80
C ASP A 320 -13.99 6.31 -8.90
N GLY A 321 -13.18 5.28 -8.61
CA GLY A 321 -12.25 4.64 -9.53
C GLY A 321 -10.84 5.22 -9.54
N LEU A 322 -10.57 6.29 -8.77
CA LEU A 322 -9.22 6.84 -8.61
C LEU A 322 -8.30 5.83 -7.91
N ILE A 323 -7.04 5.80 -8.32
CA ILE A 323 -6.01 4.96 -7.70
C ILE A 323 -5.15 5.83 -6.81
N VAL A 324 -4.96 5.41 -5.56
CA VAL A 324 -4.15 6.12 -4.57
C VAL A 324 -2.99 5.25 -4.11
N ASN A 325 -1.79 5.81 -4.14
CA ASN A 325 -0.59 5.16 -3.62
C ASN A 325 0.06 6.05 -2.58
N PHE A 326 0.07 5.59 -1.33
CA PHE A 326 0.70 6.28 -0.22
C PHE A 326 2.17 5.91 -0.13
N LEU A 327 3.02 6.91 0.11
CA LEU A 327 4.46 6.79 -0.01
C LEU A 327 5.17 7.28 1.25
N ALA A 328 6.22 6.56 1.65
CA ALA A 328 7.29 7.09 2.47
C ALA A 328 8.49 7.40 1.57
N ILE A 329 8.93 8.66 1.52
CA ILE A 329 10.09 9.11 0.74
C ILE A 329 11.17 9.61 1.68
N ARG A 330 12.37 9.05 1.61
CA ARG A 330 13.51 9.49 2.42
C ARG A 330 14.03 10.82 1.88
N LYS A 331 14.06 11.86 2.71
CA LYS A 331 14.63 13.17 2.36
C LYS A 331 16.07 13.32 2.85
N SER A 332 16.33 12.85 4.08
CA SER A 332 17.66 12.86 4.69
C SER A 332 17.72 11.86 5.85
N LYS A 333 18.82 11.85 6.61
CA LYS A 333 19.06 10.89 7.69
C LYS A 333 17.98 11.02 8.78
N GLY A 334 17.15 9.98 8.93
CA GLY A 334 16.05 9.98 9.90
C GLY A 334 14.84 10.82 9.50
N ILE A 335 14.85 11.48 8.33
CA ILE A 335 13.76 12.31 7.84
C ILE A 335 13.03 11.62 6.69
N TRP A 336 11.76 11.32 6.92
CA TRP A 336 10.85 10.72 5.94
C TRP A 336 9.70 11.66 5.63
N GLU A 337 9.41 11.83 4.36
CA GLU A 337 8.23 12.50 3.86
C GLU A 337 7.11 11.47 3.66
N PHE A 338 5.93 11.78 4.16
CA PHE A 338 4.71 11.05 3.87
C PHE A 338 3.99 11.75 2.72
N GLY A 339 3.70 11.01 1.65
CA GLY A 339 3.05 11.55 0.47
C GLY A 339 2.00 10.63 -0.09
N VAL A 340 1.23 11.14 -1.04
CA VAL A 340 0.23 10.38 -1.79
C VAL A 340 0.31 10.74 -3.27
N GLU A 341 0.31 9.72 -4.10
CA GLU A 341 0.11 9.82 -5.53
C GLU A 341 -1.35 9.50 -5.84
N LEU A 342 -1.95 10.33 -6.69
CA LEU A 342 -3.32 10.15 -7.17
C LEU A 342 -3.28 9.91 -8.68
N PHE A 343 -3.88 8.84 -9.14
CA PHE A 343 -4.04 8.52 -10.55
C PHE A 343 -5.51 8.38 -10.90
N ASP A 344 -5.87 8.72 -12.14
CA ASP A 344 -7.18 8.35 -12.67
C ASP A 344 -7.28 6.84 -12.96
N SER A 345 -8.48 6.37 -13.27
CA SER A 345 -8.74 4.95 -13.60
C SER A 345 -8.00 4.47 -14.86
N SER A 346 -7.58 5.40 -15.73
CA SER A 346 -6.76 5.07 -16.89
C SER A 346 -5.30 4.82 -16.50
N GLY A 347 -4.85 5.39 -15.38
CA GLY A 347 -3.49 5.30 -14.84
C GLY A 347 -2.69 6.59 -15.01
N LYS A 348 -3.32 7.70 -15.42
CA LYS A 348 -2.64 8.99 -15.54
C LYS A 348 -2.48 9.63 -14.17
N LEU A 349 -1.27 10.08 -13.87
CA LEU A 349 -0.93 10.80 -12.64
C LEU A 349 -1.66 12.15 -12.65
N LEU A 350 -2.56 12.30 -11.69
CA LEU A 350 -3.28 13.53 -11.44
C LEU A 350 -2.42 14.48 -10.60
N SER A 351 -1.88 14.00 -9.49
CA SER A 351 -1.10 14.82 -8.55
C SER A 351 -0.21 13.98 -7.66
N TYR A 352 0.84 14.61 -7.14
CA TYR A 352 1.53 14.16 -5.94
C TYR A 352 1.36 15.20 -4.82
N SER A 353 0.92 14.77 -3.64
CA SER A 353 0.78 15.65 -2.48
C SER A 353 1.64 15.18 -1.32
N LYS A 354 2.37 16.12 -0.72
CA LYS A 354 3.07 15.91 0.53
C LYS A 354 2.07 16.06 1.68
N LEU A 355 1.90 15.00 2.46
CA LEU A 355 0.97 14.93 3.60
C LEU A 355 1.66 15.28 4.93
N GLY A 356 2.97 15.06 5.05
CA GLY A 356 3.70 15.38 6.28
C GLY A 356 5.17 14.97 6.26
N GLU A 357 5.86 15.19 7.39
CA GLU A 357 7.21 14.70 7.66
C GLU A 357 7.26 13.94 8.98
N ASN A 358 8.05 12.86 9.03
CA ASN A 358 8.33 12.04 10.21
C ASN A 358 7.12 11.43 10.93
N LEU A 359 5.96 11.49 10.28
CA LEU A 359 4.74 10.80 10.65
C LEU A 359 4.28 10.09 9.38
N TYR A 360 4.35 8.77 9.37
CA TYR A 360 3.74 8.00 8.30
C TYR A 360 3.06 6.77 8.88
N TYR A 361 1.92 6.45 8.26
CA TYR A 361 1.06 5.37 8.68
C TYR A 361 1.34 4.12 7.86
N ASP A 362 1.22 2.96 8.50
CA ASP A 362 1.06 1.71 7.77
C ASP A 362 -0.43 1.55 7.46
N ILE A 363 -0.85 1.84 6.23
CA ILE A 363 -2.28 1.78 5.85
C ILE A 363 -2.63 0.32 5.59
N ARG A 364 -3.56 -0.22 6.39
CA ARG A 364 -3.87 -1.66 6.41
C ARG A 364 -5.04 -2.02 5.52
N CYS A 365 -6.12 -1.23 5.58
CA CYS A 365 -7.33 -1.46 4.80
C CYS A 365 -8.10 -0.16 4.55
N MET A 366 -9.13 -0.26 3.72
CA MET A 366 -10.07 0.80 3.37
C MET A 366 -11.47 0.19 3.33
N ASP A 367 -12.48 0.90 3.82
CA ASP A 367 -13.87 0.45 3.71
C ASP A 367 -14.55 0.92 2.41
N SER A 368 -15.80 0.50 2.19
CA SER A 368 -16.58 0.84 1.00
C SER A 368 -16.97 2.31 0.89
N ASN A 369 -16.74 3.12 1.93
CA ASN A 369 -16.96 4.56 1.89
C ASN A 369 -15.67 5.31 1.57
N ASP A 370 -14.54 4.66 1.31
CA ASP A 370 -13.21 5.28 1.16
C ASP A 370 -12.63 5.83 2.48
N LEU A 371 -12.98 5.23 3.62
CA LEU A 371 -12.30 5.51 4.89
C LEU A 371 -11.08 4.60 5.04
N PHE A 372 -9.90 5.19 5.28
CA PHE A 372 -8.65 4.46 5.46
C PHE A 372 -8.43 4.12 6.93
N TYR A 373 -7.90 2.93 7.19
CA TYR A 373 -7.55 2.43 8.52
C TYR A 373 -6.04 2.19 8.58
N ALA A 374 -5.37 2.97 9.42
CA ALA A 374 -3.92 3.10 9.39
C ALA A 374 -3.32 2.90 10.77
N ILE A 375 -2.19 2.21 10.87
CA ILE A 375 -1.46 2.08 12.14
C ILE A 375 -0.42 3.19 12.23
N GLU A 376 -0.38 3.93 13.33
CA GLU A 376 0.68 4.90 13.60
C GLU A 376 1.99 4.19 13.94
N ARG A 377 3.03 4.37 13.12
CA ARG A 377 4.33 3.68 13.31
C ARG A 377 5.18 4.20 14.46
N LYS A 378 4.83 5.34 15.06
CA LYS A 378 5.64 5.93 16.14
C LYS A 378 5.65 4.99 17.34
N GLU A 379 4.48 4.50 17.72
CA GLU A 379 4.29 3.67 18.92
C GLU A 379 3.57 2.35 18.61
N TYR A 380 2.97 2.20 17.41
CA TYR A 380 2.19 1.02 17.02
C TYR A 380 1.02 0.72 17.99
N ASN A 381 0.51 1.73 18.70
CA ASN A 381 -0.57 1.59 19.68
C ASN A 381 -1.86 2.32 19.27
N LYS A 382 -1.88 2.93 18.08
CA LYS A 382 -3.02 3.68 17.56
C LYS A 382 -3.40 3.25 16.16
N VAL A 383 -4.70 3.15 15.94
CA VAL A 383 -5.33 3.12 14.62
C VAL A 383 -5.88 4.50 14.33
N ILE A 384 -5.46 5.10 13.22
CA ILE A 384 -5.97 6.37 12.70
C ILE A 384 -6.92 6.08 11.56
N LEU A 385 -8.12 6.66 11.64
CA LEU A 385 -9.13 6.58 10.60
C LEU A 385 -9.19 7.92 9.88
N PHE A 386 -9.04 7.92 8.56
CA PHE A 386 -8.99 9.16 7.80
C PHE A 386 -9.50 9.04 6.38
N ARG A 387 -9.92 10.17 5.81
CA ARG A 387 -10.25 10.32 4.39
C ARG A 387 -9.27 11.24 3.70
N LEU A 388 -9.29 11.18 2.37
CA LEU A 388 -8.60 12.18 1.54
C LEU A 388 -9.55 13.36 1.27
N GLY A 389 -9.06 14.57 1.51
CA GLY A 389 -9.69 15.82 1.09
C GLY A 389 -8.98 16.36 -0.15
N TYR A 390 -9.73 16.86 -1.13
CA TYR A 390 -9.23 17.37 -2.41
C TYR A 390 -9.57 18.84 -2.62
#